data_AF-A0A349UW45-F1
#
_entry.id   AF-A0A349UW45-F1
#
_cell.length_a   1.000
_cell.length_b   1.000
_cell.length_c   1.000
_cell.angle_alpha   90.00
_cell.angle_beta   90.00
_cell.angle_gamma   90.00
#
_symmetry.space_group_name_H-M   'P 1'
#
loop_
_entity.id
_entity.type
_entity.pdbx_description
1 polymer ?
#
loop_
_entity_poly.entity_id
_entity_poly.type
_entity_poly.pdbx_seq_one_letter_code
_entity_poly.pdbx_strand_id
1 'polypeptide(L)'
;MQDKSVTATLCEFASEVNTQALPREVVDRAALLVTDSIGVAIRARKEAESTPALLAAVARMGMDAGRGTVFADDKGYAFPAAALINGSLIHSLDFDDTHIAATVHPSAPVLAAA
;
A
#
# COMPACT_ATOMS: atom_id res chain seq x y z
N MET A 1 -37.13 -9.13 -9.62
CA MET A 1 -35.81 -8.47 -9.63
C MET A 1 -34.78 -9.56 -9.48
N GLN A 2 -33.85 -9.70 -10.41
CA GLN A 2 -32.78 -10.68 -10.29
C GLN A 2 -31.81 -10.14 -9.24
N ASP A 3 -31.53 -10.91 -8.18
CA ASP A 3 -30.52 -10.53 -7.20
C ASP A 3 -29.19 -10.31 -7.91
N LYS A 4 -28.55 -9.17 -7.65
CA LYS A 4 -27.21 -8.89 -8.16
C LYS A 4 -26.25 -9.95 -7.61
N SER A 5 -25.39 -10.49 -8.48
CA SER A 5 -24.30 -11.35 -8.03
C SER A 5 -23.38 -10.61 -7.06
N VAL A 6 -22.71 -11.33 -6.16
CA VAL A 6 -21.75 -10.72 -5.22
C VAL A 6 -20.68 -9.89 -5.94
N THR A 7 -20.16 -10.39 -7.06
CA THR A 7 -19.18 -9.66 -7.89
C THR A 7 -19.76 -8.34 -8.41
N ALA A 8 -21.00 -8.36 -8.91
CA ALA A 8 -21.66 -7.15 -9.43
C ALA A 8 -21.87 -6.10 -8.32
N THR A 9 -22.26 -6.54 -7.11
CA THR A 9 -22.43 -5.66 -5.95
C THR A 9 -21.10 -4.98 -5.55
N LEU A 10 -19.99 -5.71 -5.54
CA LEU A 10 -18.67 -5.14 -5.22
C LEU A 10 -18.17 -4.17 -6.29
N CYS A 11 -18.35 -4.50 -7.57
CA CYS A 11 -17.97 -3.62 -8.67
C CYS A 11 -18.75 -2.30 -8.63
N GLU A 12 -20.06 -2.35 -8.39
CA GLU A 12 -20.90 -1.16 -8.26
C GLU A 12 -20.43 -0.28 -7.10
N PHE A 13 -20.27 -0.85 -5.90
CA PHE A 13 -19.75 -0.14 -4.73
C PHE A 13 -18.41 0.56 -5.02
N ALA A 14 -17.45 -0.16 -5.62
CA ALA A 14 -16.13 0.40 -5.93
C ALA A 14 -16.18 1.51 -7.00
N SER A 15 -17.08 1.40 -7.98
CA SER A 15 -17.21 2.38 -9.06
C SER A 15 -18.01 3.64 -8.68
N GLU A 16 -18.90 3.53 -7.71
CA GLU A 16 -19.80 4.61 -7.30
C GLU A 16 -19.35 5.35 -6.03
N VAL A 17 -18.25 4.93 -5.41
CA VAL A 17 -17.74 5.57 -4.20
C VAL A 17 -17.42 7.04 -4.45
N ASN A 18 -18.06 7.93 -3.68
CA ASN A 18 -17.78 9.36 -3.69
C ASN A 18 -16.98 9.74 -2.45
N THR A 19 -15.69 10.04 -2.62
CA THR A 19 -14.79 10.37 -1.51
C THR A 19 -15.21 11.64 -0.75
N GLN A 20 -15.92 12.56 -1.39
CA GLN A 20 -16.44 13.79 -0.76
C GLN A 20 -17.66 13.53 0.13
N ALA A 21 -18.33 12.38 -0.04
CA ALA A 21 -19.49 11.97 0.75
C ALA A 21 -19.13 11.02 1.89
N LEU A 22 -17.85 10.67 2.06
CA LEU A 22 -17.41 9.77 3.12
C LEU A 22 -17.62 10.42 4.49
N PRO A 23 -18.03 9.65 5.52
CA PRO A 23 -18.06 10.13 6.89
C PRO A 23 -16.68 10.65 7.30
N ARG A 24 -16.64 11.79 7.98
CA ARG A 24 -15.39 12.44 8.38
C ARG A 24 -14.45 11.51 9.16
N GLU A 25 -15.02 10.68 10.04
CA GLU A 25 -14.27 9.69 10.82
C GLU A 25 -13.50 8.67 9.95
N VAL A 26 -14.03 8.31 8.78
CA VAL A 26 -13.36 7.40 7.83
C VAL A 26 -12.16 8.09 7.21
N VAL A 27 -12.31 9.35 6.80
CA VAL A 27 -11.21 10.16 6.23
C VAL A 27 -10.12 10.39 7.26
N ASP A 28 -10.50 10.79 8.48
CA ASP A 28 -9.56 11.04 9.58
C ASP A 28 -8.81 9.74 9.94
N ARG A 29 -9.50 8.59 9.99
CA ARG A 29 -8.86 7.29 10.25
C ARG A 29 -7.91 6.88 9.11
N ALA A 30 -8.32 7.06 7.85
CA ALA A 30 -7.47 6.75 6.70
C ALA A 30 -6.18 7.59 6.72
N ALA A 31 -6.27 8.89 7.04
CA ALA A 31 -5.09 9.75 7.16
C ALA A 31 -4.11 9.27 8.25
N LEU A 32 -4.63 8.79 9.39
CA LEU A 32 -3.80 8.20 10.44
C LEU A 32 -3.12 6.91 9.98
N LEU A 33 -3.85 6.01 9.31
CA LEU A 33 -3.31 4.74 8.78
C LEU A 33 -2.23 4.98 7.71
N VAL A 34 -2.43 5.97 6.84
CA VAL A 34 -1.43 6.39 5.85
C VAL A 34 -0.18 6.93 6.54
N THR A 35 -0.34 7.79 7.54
CA THR A 35 0.78 8.37 8.30
C THR A 35 1.58 7.29 9.02
N ASP A 36 0.90 6.36 9.67
CA ASP A 36 1.49 5.23 10.37
C ASP A 36 2.29 4.33 9.41
N SER A 37 1.67 3.92 8.30
CA SER A 37 2.31 3.09 7.27
C SER A 37 3.57 3.73 6.69
N ILE A 38 3.56 5.03 6.43
CA ILE A 38 4.74 5.77 5.96
C ILE A 38 5.86 5.73 7.00
N GLY A 39 5.52 5.91 8.29
CA GLY A 39 6.48 5.80 9.38
C GLY A 39 7.16 4.43 9.45
N VAL A 40 6.37 3.36 9.33
CA VAL A 40 6.89 1.98 9.29
C VAL A 40 7.80 1.77 8.09
N ALA A 41 7.38 2.21 6.89
CA ALA A 41 8.16 2.08 5.67
C ALA A 41 9.52 2.79 5.76
N ILE A 42 9.56 4.00 6.33
CA ILE A 42 10.80 4.77 6.53
C ILE A 42 11.78 3.99 7.43
N ARG A 43 11.29 3.36 8.51
CA ARG A 43 12.10 2.54 9.40
C ARG A 43 12.60 1.28 8.69
N ALA A 44 11.69 0.55 8.04
CA ALA A 44 12.01 -0.69 7.32
C ALA A 44 13.04 -0.45 6.21
N ARG A 45 12.99 0.71 5.55
CA ARG A 45 13.95 1.08 4.51
C ARG A 45 15.41 1.05 4.99
N LYS A 46 15.63 1.30 6.29
CA LYS A 46 16.95 1.31 6.92
C LYS A 46 17.26 0.02 7.69
N GLU A 47 16.25 -0.57 8.32
CA GLU A 47 16.45 -1.62 9.33
C GLU A 47 15.97 -3.00 8.90
N ALA A 48 15.10 -3.13 7.90
CA ALA A 48 14.59 -4.44 7.52
C ALA A 48 15.63 -5.25 6.73
N GLU A 49 15.90 -6.47 7.20
CA GLU A 49 16.86 -7.40 6.59
C GLU A 49 16.46 -7.81 5.15
N SER A 50 15.16 -7.74 4.83
CA SER A 50 14.60 -8.05 3.50
C SER A 50 14.95 -6.99 2.45
N THR A 51 15.15 -5.73 2.86
CA THR A 51 15.27 -4.57 1.94
C THR A 51 16.40 -4.74 0.90
N PRO A 52 17.63 -5.13 1.27
CA PRO A 52 18.71 -5.28 0.28
C PRO A 52 18.41 -6.33 -0.80
N ALA A 53 17.84 -7.48 -0.41
CA ALA A 53 17.50 -8.55 -1.35
C ALA A 53 16.37 -8.13 -2.30
N LEU A 54 15.37 -7.41 -1.79
CA LEU A 54 14.27 -6.87 -2.57
C LEU A 54 14.77 -5.88 -3.65
N LEU A 55 15.62 -4.94 -3.27
CA LEU A 55 16.17 -3.95 -4.21
C LEU A 55 17.06 -4.59 -5.27
N ALA A 56 17.86 -5.59 -4.89
CA ALA A 56 18.65 -6.35 -5.84
C ALA A 56 17.77 -7.10 -6.86
N ALA A 57 16.63 -7.66 -6.42
CA ALA A 57 15.68 -8.32 -7.32
C ALA A 57 15.05 -7.31 -8.30
N VAL A 58 14.59 -6.16 -7.81
CA VAL A 58 14.03 -5.08 -8.64
C VAL A 58 15.02 -4.59 -9.69
N ALA A 59 16.29 -4.42 -9.32
CA ALA A 59 17.36 -4.04 -10.26
C ALA A 59 17.61 -5.12 -11.32
N ARG A 60 17.63 -6.41 -10.93
CA ARG A 60 17.77 -7.52 -11.88
C ARG A 60 16.61 -7.62 -12.87
N MET A 61 15.43 -7.15 -12.50
CA MET A 61 14.27 -7.05 -13.39
C MET A 61 14.32 -5.81 -14.30
N GLY A 62 15.34 -4.94 -14.17
CA GLY A 62 15.46 -3.71 -14.95
C GLY A 62 14.42 -2.65 -14.59
N MET A 63 13.91 -2.67 -13.35
CA MET A 63 12.83 -1.77 -12.89
C MET A 63 13.30 -0.73 -11.88
N ASP A 64 14.61 -0.55 -11.71
CA ASP A 64 15.22 0.32 -10.71
C ASP A 64 15.49 1.76 -11.20
N ALA A 65 14.79 2.15 -12.26
CA ALA A 65 14.71 3.49 -12.81
C ALA A 65 13.26 3.81 -13.22
N GLY A 66 12.83 5.06 -13.04
CA GLY A 66 11.50 5.52 -13.43
C GLY A 66 11.03 6.72 -12.61
N ARG A 67 9.70 6.88 -12.51
CA ARG A 67 9.04 8.00 -11.83
C ARG A 67 8.24 7.60 -10.59
N GLY A 68 8.14 6.30 -10.30
CA GLY A 68 7.51 5.80 -9.08
C GLY A 68 8.38 6.09 -7.87
N THR A 69 7.78 6.62 -6.81
CA THR A 69 8.48 7.03 -5.59
C THR A 69 8.44 5.93 -4.55
N VAL A 70 9.56 5.74 -3.85
CA VAL A 70 9.66 4.84 -2.69
C VAL A 70 9.89 5.68 -1.43
N PHE A 71 9.22 5.34 -0.33
CA PHE A 71 9.41 6.05 0.94
C PHE A 71 10.86 5.96 1.42
N ALA A 72 11.41 7.11 1.86
CA ALA A 72 12.80 7.24 2.28
C ALA A 72 13.84 6.78 1.25
N ASP A 73 13.56 7.00 -0.04
CA ASP A 73 14.49 6.78 -1.15
C ASP A 73 14.56 8.01 -2.05
N ASP A 74 15.75 8.29 -2.57
CA ASP A 74 16.02 9.47 -3.41
C ASP A 74 15.92 9.14 -4.90
N LYS A 75 15.87 7.85 -5.28
CA LYS A 75 15.74 7.42 -6.67
C LYS A 75 14.32 7.01 -7.04
N GLY A 76 13.99 7.16 -8.32
CA GLY A 76 12.71 6.71 -8.89
C GLY A 76 12.79 5.30 -9.47
N TYR A 77 11.65 4.61 -9.47
CA TYR A 77 11.48 3.22 -9.95
C TYR A 77 10.38 3.14 -11.00
N ALA A 78 10.27 2.01 -11.71
CA ALA A 78 9.06 1.72 -12.46
C ALA A 78 7.86 1.63 -11.50
N PHE A 79 6.65 2.07 -11.90
CA PHE A 79 5.49 2.09 -11.01
C PHE A 79 5.20 0.73 -10.32
N PRO A 80 5.25 -0.42 -11.02
CA PRO A 80 5.05 -1.71 -10.36
C PRO A 80 6.12 -2.04 -9.31
N ALA A 81 7.37 -1.61 -9.54
CA ALA A 81 8.46 -1.79 -8.59
C ALA A 81 8.34 -0.87 -7.39
N ALA A 82 7.93 0.39 -7.58
CA ALA A 82 7.66 1.31 -6.47
C ALA A 82 6.56 0.76 -5.54
N ALA A 83 5.48 0.23 -6.11
CA ALA A 83 4.42 -0.44 -5.34
C ALA A 83 4.94 -1.67 -4.61
N LEU A 84 5.66 -2.56 -5.30
CA LEU A 84 6.25 -3.74 -4.66
C LEU A 84 7.17 -3.36 -3.49
N ILE A 85 8.02 -2.35 -3.68
CA ILE A 85 8.94 -1.90 -2.63
C ILE A 85 8.18 -1.27 -1.47
N ASN A 86 7.29 -0.31 -1.71
CA ASN A 86 6.55 0.36 -0.63
C ASN A 86 5.72 -0.63 0.19
N GLY A 87 4.98 -1.54 -0.47
CA GLY A 87 4.18 -2.55 0.23
C GLY A 87 5.05 -3.48 1.08
N SER A 88 6.18 -3.90 0.53
CA SER A 88 7.15 -4.71 1.28
C SER A 88 7.75 -3.95 2.46
N LEU A 89 8.10 -2.68 2.29
CA LEU A 89 8.65 -1.84 3.37
C LEU A 89 7.63 -1.62 4.49
N ILE A 90 6.36 -1.36 4.16
CA ILE A 90 5.30 -1.20 5.16
C ILE A 90 5.17 -2.48 6.00
N HIS A 91 5.29 -3.67 5.40
CA HIS A 91 5.03 -4.93 6.09
C HIS A 91 6.29 -5.66 6.64
N SER A 92 7.50 -5.27 6.25
CA SER A 92 8.72 -6.05 6.55
C SER A 92 9.08 -6.18 8.04
N LEU A 93 8.58 -5.27 8.88
CA LEU A 93 8.85 -5.27 10.32
C LEU A 93 7.67 -5.77 11.15
N ASP A 94 6.56 -6.17 10.52
CA ASP A 94 5.31 -6.58 11.18
C ASP A 94 4.81 -5.54 12.19
N PHE A 95 4.91 -4.26 11.81
CA PHE A 95 4.57 -3.11 12.64
C PHE A 95 3.47 -2.24 12.02
N ASP A 96 2.93 -2.66 10.88
CA ASP A 96 1.81 -2.03 10.19
C ASP A 96 0.47 -2.39 10.84
N ASP A 97 -0.60 -1.79 10.32
CA ASP A 97 -1.93 -1.91 10.88
C ASP A 97 -2.52 -3.33 10.72
N THR A 98 -3.41 -3.70 11.63
CA THR A 98 -4.18 -4.94 11.53
C THR A 98 -5.68 -4.65 11.57
N HIS A 99 -6.41 -5.08 10.56
CA HIS A 99 -7.88 -5.13 10.60
C HIS A 99 -8.34 -6.47 11.18
N ILE A 100 -8.51 -6.51 12.50
CA ILE A 100 -8.75 -7.74 13.28
C ILE A 100 -9.91 -8.57 12.75
N ALA A 101 -11.04 -7.96 12.42
CA ALA A 101 -12.23 -8.71 11.98
C ALA A 101 -12.03 -9.44 10.64
N ALA A 102 -11.10 -8.97 9.81
CA ALA A 102 -10.76 -9.60 8.54
C ALA A 102 -9.42 -10.38 8.61
N THR A 103 -8.66 -10.23 9.71
CA THR A 103 -7.34 -10.85 9.91
C THR A 103 -6.37 -10.51 8.77
N VAL A 104 -6.29 -9.23 8.40
CA VAL A 104 -5.41 -8.73 7.31
C VAL A 104 -4.71 -7.44 7.71
N HIS A 105 -3.62 -7.12 6.99
CA HIS A 105 -2.89 -5.85 7.04
C HIS A 105 -3.22 -5.05 5.76
N PRO A 106 -4.32 -4.27 5.75
CA PRO A 106 -4.88 -3.73 4.50
C PRO A 106 -4.10 -2.54 3.96
N SER A 107 -3.45 -1.74 4.83
CA SER A 107 -2.83 -0.50 4.39
C SER A 107 -1.58 -0.73 3.56
N ALA A 108 -0.80 -1.77 3.86
CA ALA A 108 0.41 -2.13 3.12
C ALA A 108 0.17 -2.29 1.60
N PRO A 109 -0.72 -3.18 1.12
CA PRO A 109 -0.96 -3.34 -0.31
C PRO A 109 -1.75 -2.19 -0.94
N VAL A 110 -2.68 -1.57 -0.20
CA VAL A 110 -3.56 -0.51 -0.77
C VAL A 110 -2.78 0.79 -0.95
N LEU A 111 -2.03 1.24 0.05
CA LEU A 111 -1.25 2.47 -0.03
C LEU A 111 -0.12 2.35 -1.05
N ALA A 112 0.49 1.16 -1.16
CA ALA A 112 1.56 0.93 -2.12
C ALA A 112 1.09 1.02 -3.58
N ALA A 113 -0.18 0.69 -3.85
CA ALA A 113 -0.75 0.69 -5.19
C ALA A 113 -1.32 2.04 -5.64
N ALA A 114 -1.57 2.97 -4.71
CA ALA A 114 -2.17 4.28 -4.95
C ALA A 114 -1.18 5.30 -5.51
#